data_AF-A0AAN8ESA1-F1
#
_entry.id   AF-A0AAN8ESA1-F1
#
_cell.length_a   1.000
_cell.length_b   1.000
_cell.length_c   1.000
_cell.angle_alpha   90.00
_cell.angle_beta   90.00
_cell.angle_gamma   90.00
#
_symmetry.space_group_name_H-M   'P 1'
#
loop_
_entity.id
_entity.type
_entity.pdbx_description
1 polymer ?
#
loop_
_entity_poly.entity_id
_entity_poly.type
_entity_poly.pdbx_seq_one_letter_code
_entity_poly.pdbx_strand_id
1 'polypeptide(L)'
;MTSMYMAVISENHCFREVVKLPEGTAPKEKGLAQALQMAKLLLAGEGRRGKSVVLLSDGAPSSCPIKKPPQSEHEIATELENQLIPIIIKNIIPLASGTATTEAVASGSTTPSEKIPSSDNSAKNNMTKLTGNPEYVIDSNDVKKLYDAMLKALQDFHGTLPPGVTAVTTGGGETTLAGVTHWFADLGDGEDLSIVVIMDFTQSVEKYWKEEIENFIKFVNTAKNARFGVVSLSCPSVTLLPMGVHEEKQIRACNNSVRPFPSQNSLVNPFGSRESAK
;
A
#
# COMPACT_ATOMS: atom_id res chain seq x y z
N MET A 1 -2.23 34.52 -2.38
CA MET A 1 -3.51 33.91 -1.99
C MET A 1 -3.28 32.43 -1.77
N THR A 2 -3.06 32.06 -0.51
CA THR A 2 -2.73 30.70 -0.08
C THR A 2 -4.05 29.98 0.21
N SER A 3 -4.42 29.02 -0.63
CA SER A 3 -5.61 28.21 -0.38
C SER A 3 -5.22 27.07 0.56
N MET A 4 -5.61 27.22 1.83
CA MET A 4 -5.34 26.27 2.91
C MET A 4 -6.55 25.32 2.99
N TYR A 5 -6.38 24.07 2.55
CA TYR A 5 -7.42 23.05 2.72
C TYR A 5 -7.33 22.49 4.15
N MET A 6 -8.15 23.02 5.05
CA MET A 6 -8.37 22.42 6.37
C MET A 6 -9.27 21.19 6.23
N ALA A 7 -8.71 20.01 6.47
CA ALA A 7 -9.49 18.80 6.66
C ALA A 7 -10.11 18.83 8.08
N VAL A 8 -11.42 19.02 8.16
CA VAL A 8 -12.19 18.84 9.40
C VAL A 8 -12.09 17.37 9.83
N ILE A 9 -11.36 17.10 10.91
CA ILE A 9 -11.29 15.79 11.57
C ILE A 9 -12.53 15.68 12.44
N SER A 10 -13.49 14.86 12.02
CA SER A 10 -14.65 14.46 12.82
C SER A 10 -14.34 13.11 13.44
N GLU A 11 -14.46 13.01 14.76
CA GLU A 11 -14.05 11.87 15.59
C GLU A 11 -14.81 10.56 15.32
N ASN A 12 -15.76 10.54 14.37
CA ASN A 12 -16.62 9.38 14.06
C ASN A 12 -16.74 9.02 12.57
N HIS A 13 -15.79 9.43 11.71
CA HIS A 13 -15.88 9.17 10.27
C HIS A 13 -14.84 8.17 9.77
N CYS A 14 -15.25 6.91 9.86
CA CYS A 14 -14.82 5.84 8.98
C CYS A 14 -14.81 6.30 7.51
N PHE A 15 -13.77 5.92 6.75
CA PHE A 15 -13.59 6.15 5.31
C PHE A 15 -14.31 7.41 4.81
N ARG A 16 -13.66 8.57 4.78
CA ARG A 16 -14.20 9.73 4.05
C ARG A 16 -14.54 9.26 2.63
N GLU A 17 -15.83 9.06 2.38
CA GLU A 17 -16.39 8.61 1.10
C GLU A 17 -15.54 7.53 0.40
N VAL A 18 -15.29 6.37 1.04
CA VAL A 18 -14.96 5.19 0.21
C VAL A 18 -16.16 4.97 -0.69
N VAL A 19 -15.85 5.07 -1.96
CA VAL A 19 -16.79 5.23 -3.04
C VAL A 19 -17.44 3.89 -3.31
N LYS A 20 -18.77 3.84 -3.28
CA LYS A 20 -19.45 2.74 -3.97
C LYS A 20 -19.31 3.04 -5.46
N LEU A 21 -18.27 2.49 -6.08
CA LEU A 21 -18.20 2.46 -7.52
C LEU A 21 -19.20 1.38 -7.94
N PRO A 22 -20.29 1.72 -8.67
CA PRO A 22 -21.09 0.68 -9.32
C PRO A 22 -20.16 -0.31 -10.03
N GLU A 23 -20.49 -1.61 -10.01
CA GLU A 23 -19.71 -2.62 -10.72
C GLU A 23 -19.41 -2.13 -12.15
N GLY A 24 -18.13 -2.13 -12.53
CA GLY A 24 -17.67 -1.60 -13.82
C GLY A 24 -17.38 -0.09 -13.88
N THR A 25 -17.37 0.60 -12.73
CA THR A 25 -16.92 2.01 -12.63
C THR A 25 -15.61 2.20 -11.85
N ALA A 26 -14.94 1.10 -11.50
CA ALA A 26 -13.58 1.10 -10.97
C ALA A 26 -12.65 1.98 -11.85
N PRO A 27 -11.74 2.79 -11.26
CA PRO A 27 -10.79 3.55 -12.03
C PRO A 27 -9.90 2.59 -12.82
N LYS A 28 -9.64 2.91 -14.07
CA LYS A 28 -8.75 2.10 -14.93
C LYS A 28 -7.28 2.38 -14.66
N GLU A 29 -6.99 3.52 -14.03
CA GLU A 29 -5.66 4.09 -13.97
C GLU A 29 -5.08 4.08 -12.56
N LYS A 30 -3.77 3.82 -12.48
CA LYS A 30 -3.02 3.74 -11.23
C LYS A 30 -2.15 4.95 -11.04
N GLY A 31 -2.24 5.61 -9.88
CA GLY A 31 -1.37 6.71 -9.47
C GLY A 31 -0.33 6.29 -8.43
N LEU A 32 0.59 5.36 -8.76
CA LEU A 32 1.53 4.80 -7.77
C LEU A 32 2.43 5.87 -7.13
N ALA A 33 3.01 6.76 -7.93
CA ALA A 33 3.82 7.85 -7.40
C ALA A 33 3.03 8.76 -6.44
N GLN A 34 1.76 9.05 -6.77
CA GLN A 34 0.88 9.82 -5.90
C GLN A 34 0.58 9.06 -4.59
N ALA A 35 0.25 7.77 -4.67
CA ALA A 35 -0.02 6.93 -3.51
C ALA A 35 1.21 6.84 -2.56
N LEU A 36 2.40 6.64 -3.12
CA LEU A 36 3.65 6.59 -2.36
C LEU A 36 3.97 7.94 -1.70
N GLN A 37 3.74 9.05 -2.41
CA GLN A 37 3.94 10.38 -1.82
C GLN A 37 2.99 10.62 -0.64
N MET A 38 1.73 10.20 -0.77
CA MET A 38 0.76 10.29 0.33
C MET A 38 1.16 9.38 1.50
N ALA A 39 1.63 8.16 1.23
CA ALA A 39 2.13 7.25 2.26
C ALA A 39 3.32 7.85 3.02
N LYS A 40 4.29 8.43 2.29
CA LYS A 40 5.42 9.17 2.88
C LYS A 40 4.95 10.28 3.82
N LEU A 41 3.99 11.10 3.38
CA LEU A 41 3.46 12.20 4.19
C LEU A 41 2.74 11.72 5.45
N LEU A 42 1.97 10.62 5.36
CA LEU A 42 1.31 10.01 6.53
C LEU A 42 2.34 9.49 7.54
N LEU A 43 3.40 8.82 7.08
CA LEU A 43 4.45 8.27 7.94
C LEU A 43 5.39 9.34 8.52
N ALA A 44 5.54 10.48 7.85
CA ALA A 44 6.33 11.60 8.35
C ALA A 44 5.74 12.20 9.65
N GLY A 45 4.41 12.16 9.80
CA GLY A 45 3.72 12.62 11.00
C GLY A 45 3.75 11.65 12.19
N GLU A 46 4.26 10.43 12.00
CA GLU A 46 4.24 9.38 13.02
C GLU A 46 5.51 9.36 13.86
N GLY A 47 5.34 9.22 15.18
CA GLY A 47 6.44 9.19 16.16
C GLY A 47 7.00 7.79 16.46
N ARG A 48 6.37 6.73 15.94
CA ARG A 48 6.80 5.35 16.17
C ARG A 48 8.06 5.03 15.37
N ARG A 49 8.92 4.17 15.92
CA ARG A 49 10.25 3.86 15.35
C ARG A 49 10.14 2.95 14.13
N GLY A 50 9.30 1.93 14.18
CA GLY A 50 9.06 1.04 13.04
C GLY A 50 8.06 1.66 12.07
N LYS A 51 8.48 1.93 10.84
CA LYS A 51 7.63 2.51 9.79
C LYS A 51 7.70 1.67 8.54
N SER A 52 6.58 1.37 7.92
CA SER A 52 6.57 0.58 6.68
C SER A 52 5.43 0.97 5.75
N VAL A 53 5.63 0.71 4.46
CA VAL A 53 4.60 0.78 3.43
C VAL A 53 4.30 -0.63 2.94
N VAL A 54 3.04 -1.03 2.96
CA VAL A 54 2.56 -2.29 2.40
C VAL A 54 1.71 -1.99 1.17
N LEU A 55 2.17 -2.40 -0.01
CA LEU A 55 1.48 -2.23 -1.28
C LEU A 55 0.74 -3.53 -1.64
N LEU A 56 -0.59 -3.48 -1.70
CA LEU A 56 -1.42 -4.55 -2.24
C LEU A 56 -1.73 -4.18 -3.69
N SER A 57 -1.10 -4.83 -4.67
CA SER A 57 -1.31 -4.54 -6.09
C SER A 57 -1.04 -5.77 -6.97
N ASP A 58 -1.48 -5.75 -8.22
CA ASP A 58 -1.15 -6.76 -9.23
C ASP A 58 0.19 -6.48 -9.97
N GLY A 59 0.90 -5.41 -9.59
CA GLY A 59 2.17 -5.01 -10.20
C GLY A 59 2.05 -4.32 -11.58
N ALA A 60 0.84 -4.08 -12.09
CA ALA A 60 0.66 -3.31 -13.31
C ALA A 60 1.16 -1.86 -13.14
N PRO A 61 1.82 -1.29 -14.17
CA PRO A 61 2.48 0.01 -14.07
C PRO A 61 1.50 1.17 -13.85
N SER A 62 2.03 2.28 -13.34
CA SER A 62 1.26 3.51 -13.17
C SER A 62 0.85 4.12 -14.53
N SER A 63 -0.43 4.43 -14.68
CA SER A 63 -1.03 4.98 -15.92
C SER A 63 -1.76 6.31 -15.72
N CYS A 64 -1.70 6.89 -14.51
CA CYS A 64 -2.43 8.11 -14.15
C CYS A 64 -2.05 9.34 -15.01
N PRO A 65 -2.99 9.96 -15.75
CA PRO A 65 -2.78 11.15 -16.58
C PRO A 65 -2.97 12.47 -15.80
N ILE A 66 -3.59 12.42 -14.62
CA ILE A 66 -3.72 13.58 -13.72
C ILE A 66 -2.32 13.97 -13.23
N LYS A 67 -2.09 15.28 -12.98
CA LYS A 67 -0.82 15.88 -12.52
C LYS A 67 -0.03 14.91 -11.64
N LYS A 68 0.94 14.23 -12.26
CA LYS A 68 1.87 13.37 -11.55
C LYS A 68 2.66 14.23 -10.59
N PRO A 69 3.03 13.70 -9.41
CA PRO A 69 4.06 14.35 -8.62
C PRO A 69 5.30 14.58 -9.49
N PRO A 70 6.10 15.61 -9.19
CA PRO A 70 7.31 15.92 -9.96
C PRO A 70 8.33 14.77 -9.90
N GLN A 71 8.27 13.95 -8.86
CA GLN A 71 9.11 12.79 -8.63
C GLN A 71 8.45 11.52 -9.16
N SER A 72 9.26 10.63 -9.73
CA SER A 72 8.83 9.28 -10.13
C SER A 72 8.58 8.37 -8.93
N GLU A 73 7.84 7.28 -9.13
CA GLU A 73 7.61 6.26 -8.10
C GLU A 73 8.92 5.66 -7.54
N HIS A 74 9.95 5.51 -8.38
CA HIS A 74 11.25 4.99 -7.97
C HIS A 74 12.03 5.99 -7.11
N GLU A 75 12.01 7.27 -7.46
CA GLU A 75 12.64 8.31 -6.63
C GLU A 75 11.99 8.39 -5.25
N ILE A 76 10.65 8.33 -5.19
CA ILE A 76 9.92 8.33 -3.90
C ILE A 76 10.23 7.06 -3.10
N ALA A 77 10.32 5.90 -3.76
CA ALA A 77 10.70 4.64 -3.10
C ALA A 77 12.12 4.71 -2.51
N THR A 78 13.09 5.25 -3.25
CA THR A 78 14.45 5.48 -2.73
C THR A 78 14.46 6.47 -1.56
N GLU A 79 13.63 7.51 -1.58
CA GLU A 79 13.50 8.42 -0.44
C GLU A 79 12.91 7.75 0.81
N LEU A 80 11.95 6.83 0.63
CA LEU A 80 11.41 6.02 1.73
C LEU A 80 12.49 5.08 2.29
N GLU A 81 13.24 4.43 1.42
CA GLU A 81 14.38 3.57 1.78
C GLU A 81 15.44 4.33 2.58
N ASN A 82 15.83 5.53 2.14
CA ASN A 82 16.76 6.40 2.85
C ASN A 82 16.26 6.88 4.23
N GLN A 83 14.95 6.81 4.47
CA GLN A 83 14.32 7.09 5.76
C GLN A 83 14.12 5.83 6.61
N LEU A 84 14.70 4.71 6.19
CA LEU A 84 14.55 3.39 6.78
C LEU A 84 13.11 2.85 6.77
N ILE A 85 12.35 3.20 5.74
CA ILE A 85 10.95 2.78 5.57
C ILE A 85 10.88 1.74 4.45
N PRO A 86 10.88 0.42 4.77
CA PRO A 86 10.75 -0.61 3.77
C PRO A 86 9.37 -0.59 3.09
N ILE A 87 9.38 -0.87 1.79
CA ILE A 87 8.18 -1.15 0.98
C ILE A 87 8.06 -2.66 0.82
N ILE A 88 6.94 -3.22 1.27
CA ILE A 88 6.58 -4.63 1.08
C ILE A 88 5.43 -4.69 0.10
N ILE A 89 5.50 -5.58 -0.87
CA ILE A 89 4.48 -5.72 -1.91
C ILE A 89 3.81 -7.09 -1.75
N LYS A 90 2.50 -7.11 -1.58
CA LYS A 90 1.69 -8.33 -1.77
C LYS A 90 1.09 -8.30 -3.15
N ASN A 91 1.40 -9.31 -3.94
CA ASN A 91 0.78 -9.48 -5.24
C ASN A 91 -0.66 -9.99 -5.08
N ILE A 92 -1.63 -9.25 -5.61
CA ILE A 92 -3.06 -9.61 -5.47
C ILE A 92 -3.46 -10.72 -6.44
N ILE A 93 -2.90 -10.70 -7.65
CA ILE A 93 -3.17 -11.74 -8.64
C ILE A 93 -2.13 -12.83 -8.40
N PRO A 94 -2.54 -14.05 -7.96
CA PRO A 94 -1.60 -15.15 -7.85
C PRO A 94 -1.01 -15.35 -9.23
N LEU A 95 0.30 -15.10 -9.38
CA LEU A 95 1.03 -15.48 -10.58
C LEU A 95 0.76 -16.97 -10.76
N ALA A 96 0.10 -17.35 -11.87
CA ALA A 96 -0.11 -18.74 -12.18
C ALA A 96 1.27 -19.40 -12.08
N SER A 97 1.46 -20.25 -11.06
CA SER A 97 2.75 -20.88 -10.83
C SER A 97 3.07 -21.63 -12.10
N GLY A 98 4.03 -21.13 -12.87
CA GLY A 98 4.52 -21.77 -14.08
C GLY A 98 5.27 -23.04 -13.69
N THR A 99 4.57 -24.05 -13.18
CA THR A 99 5.00 -25.42 -13.36
C THR A 99 4.79 -25.70 -14.83
N ALA A 100 5.82 -25.45 -15.63
CA ALA A 100 5.96 -26.05 -16.93
C ALA A 100 6.01 -27.58 -16.72
N THR A 101 4.85 -28.22 -16.66
CA THR A 101 4.75 -29.66 -16.89
C THR A 101 5.06 -29.87 -18.36
N THR A 102 6.33 -30.18 -18.66
CA THR A 102 6.72 -30.82 -19.90
C THR A 102 6.10 -32.22 -19.93
N GLU A 103 4.81 -32.31 -20.21
CA GLU A 103 4.21 -33.53 -20.73
C GLU A 103 3.83 -33.27 -22.18
N ALA A 104 4.73 -33.69 -23.06
CA ALA A 104 4.45 -33.88 -24.45
C ALA A 104 3.32 -34.91 -24.57
N VAL A 105 2.12 -34.47 -24.93
CA VAL A 105 1.11 -35.34 -25.54
C VAL A 105 0.79 -34.78 -26.90
N ALA A 106 1.32 -35.48 -27.90
CA ALA A 106 0.86 -35.40 -29.27
C ALA A 106 -0.63 -35.75 -29.31
N SER A 107 -1.49 -34.77 -29.58
CA SER A 107 -2.75 -35.03 -30.28
C SER A 107 -3.30 -33.71 -30.81
N GLY A 108 -3.48 -33.64 -32.12
CA GLY A 108 -4.02 -32.47 -32.80
C GLY A 108 -5.46 -32.20 -32.34
N SER A 109 -5.64 -31.08 -31.66
CA SER A 109 -6.96 -30.48 -31.47
C SER A 109 -6.77 -28.98 -31.35
N THR A 110 -7.22 -28.27 -32.38
CA THR A 110 -7.20 -26.81 -32.46
C THR A 110 -8.34 -26.23 -31.62
N THR A 111 -8.05 -25.88 -30.37
CA THR A 111 -8.83 -24.90 -29.63
C THR A 111 -8.06 -23.58 -29.55
N PRO A 112 -8.74 -22.42 -29.57
CA PRO A 112 -8.08 -21.13 -29.54
C PRO A 112 -7.47 -20.93 -28.16
N SER A 113 -6.15 -21.04 -28.10
CA SER A 113 -5.34 -20.72 -26.94
C SER A 113 -5.46 -19.21 -26.69
N GLU A 114 -6.21 -18.86 -25.64
CA GLU A 114 -6.22 -17.52 -25.10
C GLU A 114 -4.79 -17.21 -24.64
N LYS A 115 -4.13 -16.29 -25.37
CA LYS A 115 -2.77 -15.85 -25.08
C LYS A 115 -2.72 -15.31 -23.65
N ILE A 116 -2.21 -16.09 -22.71
CA ILE A 116 -1.69 -15.59 -21.44
C ILE A 116 -0.50 -14.69 -21.82
N PRO A 117 -0.59 -13.36 -21.60
CA PRO A 117 0.43 -12.45 -22.09
C PRO A 117 1.74 -12.68 -21.33
N SER A 118 2.87 -12.46 -22.02
CA SER A 118 4.25 -12.45 -21.50
C SER A 118 4.53 -11.31 -20.48
N SER A 119 3.49 -10.85 -19.79
CA SER A 119 3.40 -9.73 -18.87
C SER A 119 3.97 -10.05 -17.49
N ASP A 120 3.97 -11.33 -17.11
CA ASP A 120 4.26 -11.77 -15.74
C ASP A 120 5.68 -11.43 -15.27
N ASN A 121 6.67 -11.52 -16.17
CA ASN A 121 8.05 -11.15 -15.84
C ASN A 121 8.25 -9.64 -15.71
N SER A 122 7.51 -8.83 -16.47
CA SER A 122 7.65 -7.37 -16.41
C SER A 122 7.05 -6.79 -15.12
N ALA A 123 5.89 -7.28 -14.69
CA ALA A 123 5.25 -6.83 -13.46
C ALA A 123 6.11 -7.17 -12.23
N LYS A 124 6.61 -8.41 -12.15
CA LYS A 124 7.49 -8.85 -11.06
C LYS A 124 8.80 -8.05 -11.02
N ASN A 125 9.41 -7.79 -12.17
CA ASN A 125 10.61 -6.97 -12.24
C ASN A 125 10.38 -5.53 -11.77
N ASN A 126 9.22 -4.95 -12.08
CA ASN A 126 8.88 -3.60 -11.63
C ASN A 126 8.66 -3.55 -10.11
N MET A 127 7.96 -4.55 -9.55
CA MET A 127 7.75 -4.68 -8.10
C MET A 127 9.07 -4.85 -7.34
N THR A 128 9.95 -5.72 -7.81
CA THR A 128 11.28 -5.92 -7.21
C THR A 128 12.14 -4.66 -7.26
N LYS A 129 12.07 -3.88 -8.36
CA LYS A 129 12.78 -2.60 -8.44
C LYS A 129 12.24 -1.56 -7.46
N LEU A 130 10.96 -1.65 -7.09
CA LEU A 130 10.34 -0.72 -6.14
C LEU A 130 10.73 -1.04 -4.70
N THR A 131 10.89 -2.33 -4.36
CA THR A 131 11.28 -2.76 -3.01
C THR A 131 12.80 -2.78 -2.79
N GLY A 132 13.59 -2.84 -3.87
CA GLY A 132 15.04 -3.06 -3.80
C GLY A 132 15.44 -4.51 -3.44
N ASN A 133 14.51 -5.31 -2.93
CA ASN A 133 14.72 -6.69 -2.50
C ASN A 133 13.55 -7.60 -2.93
N PRO A 134 13.78 -8.65 -3.74
CA PRO A 134 12.74 -9.56 -4.19
C PRO A 134 12.07 -10.36 -3.05
N GLU A 135 12.72 -10.53 -1.89
CA GLU A 135 12.13 -11.20 -0.73
C GLU A 135 10.96 -10.41 -0.13
N TYR A 136 10.85 -9.12 -0.43
CA TYR A 136 9.74 -8.27 0.02
C TYR A 136 8.56 -8.26 -0.96
N VAL A 137 8.60 -9.10 -2.00
CA VAL A 137 7.48 -9.32 -2.92
C VAL A 137 6.82 -10.67 -2.57
N ILE A 138 5.61 -10.61 -2.02
CA ILE A 138 4.88 -11.75 -1.46
C ILE A 138 3.78 -12.18 -2.44
N ASP A 139 4.02 -13.32 -3.09
CA ASP A 139 3.07 -14.01 -3.98
C ASP A 139 2.22 -15.02 -3.17
N SER A 140 1.61 -14.59 -2.05
CA SER A 140 0.83 -15.47 -1.17
C SER A 140 -0.31 -14.72 -0.48
N ASN A 141 -1.46 -15.40 -0.33
CA ASN A 141 -2.58 -14.91 0.49
C ASN A 141 -2.40 -15.19 1.98
N ASP A 142 -1.27 -15.77 2.38
CA ASP A 142 -0.92 -15.99 3.78
C ASP A 142 -0.51 -14.67 4.44
N VAL A 143 -1.45 -14.10 5.20
CA VAL A 143 -1.26 -12.86 5.97
C VAL A 143 -0.09 -12.96 6.94
N LYS A 144 0.18 -14.15 7.49
CA LYS A 144 1.32 -14.33 8.39
C LYS A 144 2.64 -14.15 7.63
N LYS A 145 2.76 -14.67 6.41
CA LYS A 145 3.95 -14.46 5.58
C LYS A 145 4.15 -12.98 5.24
N LEU A 146 3.06 -12.25 4.97
CA LEU A 146 3.14 -10.80 4.76
C LEU A 146 3.68 -10.08 6.00
N TYR A 147 3.16 -10.43 7.18
CA TYR A 147 3.61 -9.86 8.46
C TYR A 147 5.06 -10.22 8.78
N ASP A 148 5.43 -11.49 8.65
CA ASP A 148 6.81 -11.97 8.86
C ASP A 148 7.78 -11.26 7.91
N ALA A 149 7.40 -11.07 6.64
CA ALA A 149 8.22 -10.35 5.65
C ALA A 149 8.39 -8.87 6.01
N MET A 150 7.33 -8.21 6.49
CA MET A 150 7.41 -6.83 6.99
C MET A 150 8.35 -6.72 8.20
N LEU A 151 8.22 -7.61 9.18
CA LEU A 151 9.11 -7.62 10.34
C LEU A 151 10.56 -7.88 9.93
N LYS A 152 10.79 -8.82 8.99
CA LYS A 152 12.11 -9.07 8.42
C LYS A 152 12.66 -7.84 7.69
N ALA A 153 11.85 -7.16 6.89
CA ALA A 153 12.29 -5.95 6.18
C ALA A 153 12.68 -4.84 7.16
N LEU A 154 11.88 -4.61 8.21
CA LEU A 154 12.23 -3.69 9.30
C LEU A 154 13.54 -4.11 10.00
N GLN A 155 13.74 -5.41 10.19
CA GLN A 155 14.99 -5.96 10.73
C GLN A 155 16.19 -5.66 9.84
N ASP A 156 16.09 -5.93 8.55
CA ASP A 156 17.18 -5.74 7.60
C ASP A 156 17.57 -4.25 7.51
N PHE A 157 16.58 -3.35 7.54
CA PHE A 157 16.79 -1.90 7.45
C PHE A 157 17.38 -1.24 8.70
N HIS A 158 17.02 -1.72 9.89
CA HIS A 158 17.48 -1.13 11.15
C HIS A 158 18.62 -1.91 11.81
N GLY A 159 18.80 -3.19 11.44
CA GLY A 159 19.92 -4.03 11.84
C GLY A 159 21.19 -3.75 11.04
N THR A 160 21.06 -3.15 9.85
CA THR A 160 22.19 -2.54 9.15
C THR A 160 22.47 -1.17 9.76
N LEU A 161 23.54 -1.06 10.54
CA LEU A 161 24.03 0.23 11.02
C LEU A 161 24.21 1.17 9.82
N PRO A 162 23.75 2.44 9.88
CA PRO A 162 23.97 3.39 8.80
C PRO A 162 25.47 3.46 8.47
N PRO A 163 25.86 3.59 7.19
CA PRO A 163 27.26 3.79 6.84
C PRO A 163 27.81 5.01 7.58
N GLY A 164 28.78 4.78 8.48
CA GLY A 164 29.36 5.80 9.35
C GLY A 164 29.14 5.60 10.86
N VAL A 165 28.23 4.70 11.27
CA VAL A 165 28.08 4.33 12.69
C VAL A 165 28.93 3.09 12.96
N THR A 166 30.10 3.29 13.57
CA THR A 166 30.93 2.19 14.08
C THR A 166 30.34 1.71 15.40
N ALA A 167 30.13 0.40 15.53
CA ALA A 167 29.74 -0.20 16.80
C ALA A 167 30.76 0.21 17.89
N VAL A 168 30.29 0.89 18.94
CA VAL A 168 31.15 1.29 20.06
C VAL A 168 31.46 0.03 20.88
N THR A 169 32.67 -0.49 20.73
CA THR A 169 33.23 -1.52 21.61
C THR A 169 33.55 -0.87 22.96
N THR A 170 32.67 -1.04 23.95
CA THR A 170 33.05 -0.75 25.34
C THR A 170 34.09 -1.76 25.79
N GLY A 171 35.21 -1.27 26.32
CA GLY A 171 36.36 -2.06 26.73
C GLY A 171 36.00 -3.09 27.79
N GLY A 172 35.66 -4.29 27.34
CA GLY A 172 35.16 -5.37 28.19
C GLY A 172 34.55 -6.52 27.38
N GLY A 173 35.23 -6.98 26.33
CA GLY A 173 35.12 -8.35 25.79
C GLY A 173 33.83 -8.81 25.11
N GLU A 174 32.69 -8.14 25.24
CA GLU A 174 31.45 -8.52 24.56
C GLU A 174 30.78 -7.30 23.90
N THR A 175 30.80 -7.27 22.56
CA THR A 175 29.88 -6.47 21.76
C THR A 175 28.48 -7.08 21.92
N THR A 176 27.78 -6.73 23.00
CA THR A 176 26.42 -7.21 23.17
C THR A 176 25.49 -6.44 22.24
N LEU A 177 25.01 -7.15 21.22
CA LEU A 177 23.89 -6.77 20.34
C LEU A 177 22.55 -6.58 21.10
N ALA A 178 22.59 -6.43 22.43
CA ALA A 178 21.46 -6.51 23.35
C ALA A 178 20.46 -5.38 23.17
N GLY A 179 20.89 -4.21 22.67
CA GLY A 179 19.98 -3.09 22.37
C GLY A 179 19.14 -3.31 21.11
N VAL A 180 19.67 -4.05 20.13
CA VAL A 180 18.98 -4.33 18.86
C VAL A 180 18.00 -5.49 19.02
N THR A 181 18.37 -6.53 19.78
CA THR A 181 17.49 -7.69 20.04
C THR A 181 16.28 -7.34 20.90
N HIS A 182 16.40 -6.41 21.86
CA HIS A 182 15.25 -5.95 22.65
C HIS A 182 14.21 -5.21 21.81
N TRP A 183 14.66 -4.40 20.84
CA TRP A 183 13.76 -3.60 20.01
C TRP A 183 12.86 -4.45 19.11
N PHE A 184 13.35 -5.59 18.58
CA PHE A 184 12.53 -6.49 17.75
C PHE A 184 11.54 -7.34 18.54
N ALA A 185 11.82 -7.60 19.82
CA ALA A 185 10.86 -8.26 20.69
C ALA A 185 9.61 -7.38 20.90
N ASP A 186 9.81 -6.06 21.06
CA ASP A 186 8.72 -5.08 21.25
C ASP A 186 7.92 -4.81 19.95
N LEU A 187 8.54 -5.00 18.78
CA LEU A 187 7.84 -4.89 17.48
C LEU A 187 6.85 -6.04 17.26
N GLY A 188 7.01 -7.17 17.95
CA GLY A 188 6.13 -8.34 17.84
C GLY A 188 4.67 -8.03 18.20
N ASP A 189 4.45 -7.17 19.19
CA ASP A 189 3.11 -6.76 19.64
C ASP A 189 2.57 -5.54 18.87
N GLY A 190 3.38 -4.94 17.99
CA GLY A 190 3.01 -3.85 17.09
C GLY A 190 2.89 -2.46 17.72
N GLU A 191 3.20 -2.29 19.01
CA GLU A 191 3.06 -1.01 19.73
C GLU A 191 3.93 0.11 19.16
N ASP A 192 5.01 -0.24 18.47
CA ASP A 192 5.97 0.69 17.88
C ASP A 192 5.97 0.64 16.34
N LEU A 193 4.88 0.16 15.74
CA LEU A 193 4.70 0.08 14.29
C LEU A 193 3.72 1.14 13.76
N SER A 194 4.12 1.85 12.70
CA SER A 194 3.22 2.64 11.84
C SER A 194 3.28 2.11 10.42
N ILE A 195 2.15 1.71 9.88
CA ILE A 195 2.05 1.01 8.61
C ILE A 195 1.08 1.77 7.70
N VAL A 196 1.53 2.18 6.52
CA VAL A 196 0.61 2.64 5.48
C VAL A 196 0.35 1.50 4.51
N VAL A 197 -0.92 1.12 4.37
CA VAL A 197 -1.35 0.16 3.36
C VAL A 197 -1.83 0.92 2.13
N ILE A 198 -1.17 0.70 1.01
CA ILE A 198 -1.61 1.18 -0.30
C ILE A 198 -2.41 0.05 -0.95
N MET A 199 -3.71 0.26 -1.16
CA MET A 199 -4.61 -0.76 -1.70
C MET A 199 -5.01 -0.42 -3.14
N ASP A 200 -4.83 -1.38 -4.04
CA ASP A 200 -5.24 -1.27 -5.43
C ASP A 200 -6.75 -1.33 -5.59
N PHE A 201 -7.33 -0.19 -5.95
CA PHE A 201 -8.76 -0.02 -6.21
C PHE A 201 -9.03 0.14 -7.70
N THR A 202 -8.15 -0.38 -8.57
CA THR A 202 -8.39 -0.35 -10.02
C THR A 202 -9.17 -1.54 -10.55
N GLN A 203 -9.72 -1.38 -11.75
CA GLN A 203 -10.55 -2.40 -12.40
C GLN A 203 -9.87 -3.77 -12.55
N SER A 204 -8.54 -3.81 -12.69
CA SER A 204 -7.80 -5.07 -12.89
C SER A 204 -7.89 -6.02 -11.68
N VAL A 205 -8.13 -5.47 -10.49
CA VAL A 205 -8.20 -6.25 -9.23
C VAL A 205 -9.57 -6.20 -8.55
N GLU A 206 -10.58 -5.59 -9.18
CA GLU A 206 -11.93 -5.40 -8.63
C GLU A 206 -12.54 -6.69 -8.08
N LYS A 207 -12.39 -7.81 -8.81
CA LYS A 207 -12.90 -9.12 -8.39
C LYS A 207 -12.26 -9.68 -7.10
N TYR A 208 -11.11 -9.14 -6.67
CA TYR A 208 -10.38 -9.58 -5.48
C TYR A 208 -10.59 -8.68 -4.26
N TRP A 209 -11.21 -7.51 -4.39
CA TRP A 209 -11.30 -6.53 -3.30
C TRP A 209 -11.90 -7.09 -2.01
N LYS A 210 -12.94 -7.92 -2.12
CA LYS A 210 -13.56 -8.52 -0.94
C LYS A 210 -12.56 -9.39 -0.17
N GLU A 211 -11.79 -10.21 -0.87
CA GLU A 211 -10.76 -11.05 -0.26
C GLU A 211 -9.62 -10.20 0.32
N GLU A 212 -9.18 -9.17 -0.40
CA GLU A 212 -8.10 -8.29 0.04
C GLU A 212 -8.47 -7.45 1.27
N ILE A 213 -9.72 -7.01 1.38
CA ILE A 213 -10.23 -6.32 2.58
C ILE A 213 -10.21 -7.29 3.78
N GLU A 214 -10.63 -8.55 3.60
CA GLU A 214 -10.57 -9.55 4.68
C GLU A 214 -9.12 -9.88 5.07
N ASN A 215 -8.21 -9.96 4.10
CA ASN A 215 -6.77 -10.15 4.35
C ASN A 215 -6.19 -8.96 5.11
N PHE A 216 -6.57 -7.73 4.75
CA PHE A 216 -6.19 -6.52 5.48
C PHE A 216 -6.71 -6.53 6.93
N ILE A 217 -7.97 -6.92 7.15
CA ILE A 217 -8.53 -7.04 8.51
C ILE A 217 -7.74 -8.04 9.35
N LYS A 218 -7.43 -9.22 8.78
CA LYS A 218 -6.58 -10.22 9.44
C LYS A 218 -5.18 -9.67 9.73
N PHE A 219 -4.63 -8.86 8.83
CA PHE A 219 -3.32 -8.23 9.00
C PHE A 219 -3.32 -7.24 10.17
N VAL A 220 -4.34 -6.39 10.25
CA VAL A 220 -4.53 -5.47 11.40
C VAL A 220 -4.68 -6.25 12.70
N ASN A 221 -5.48 -7.32 12.70
CA ASN A 221 -5.65 -8.18 13.88
C ASN A 221 -4.37 -8.94 14.29
N THR A 222 -3.43 -9.12 13.36
CA THR A 222 -2.13 -9.73 13.64
C THR A 222 -1.21 -8.72 14.33
N ALA A 223 -1.24 -7.46 13.89
CA ALA A 223 -0.45 -6.37 14.46
C ALA A 223 -1.29 -5.48 15.40
N LYS A 224 -1.81 -6.08 16.49
CA LYS A 224 -2.93 -5.53 17.30
C LYS A 224 -2.76 -4.10 17.81
N ASN A 225 -1.52 -3.65 18.02
CA ASN A 225 -1.27 -2.29 18.50
C ASN A 225 -0.65 -1.37 17.45
N ALA A 226 -0.47 -1.85 16.21
CA ALA A 226 0.08 -1.04 15.12
C ALA A 226 -0.88 0.09 14.72
N ARG A 227 -0.30 1.20 14.28
CA ARG A 227 -1.05 2.30 13.68
C ARG A 227 -1.11 2.07 12.19
N PHE A 228 -2.30 2.12 11.63
CA PHE A 228 -2.55 1.92 10.21
C PHE A 228 -3.11 3.18 9.56
N GLY A 229 -2.60 3.48 8.38
CA GLY A 229 -3.22 4.39 7.41
C GLY A 229 -3.49 3.63 6.11
N VAL A 230 -4.52 4.01 5.37
CA VAL A 230 -4.86 3.38 4.10
C VAL A 230 -4.95 4.43 2.99
N VAL A 231 -4.26 4.19 1.88
CA VAL A 231 -4.26 5.03 0.69
C VAL A 231 -4.72 4.20 -0.50
N SER A 232 -5.56 4.77 -1.36
CA SER A 232 -5.95 4.11 -2.61
C SER A 232 -4.84 4.22 -3.66
N LEU A 233 -4.58 3.11 -4.34
CA LEU A 233 -3.89 3.11 -5.62
C LEU A 233 -4.95 3.22 -6.72
N SER A 234 -5.18 4.46 -7.13
CA SER A 234 -6.13 4.89 -8.16
C SER A 234 -5.62 6.21 -8.78
N CYS A 235 -6.33 6.76 -9.76
CA CYS A 235 -6.06 8.08 -10.30
C CYS A 235 -7.31 8.97 -10.18
N PRO A 236 -7.33 9.98 -9.28
CA PRO A 236 -6.30 10.30 -8.30
C PRO A 236 -6.26 9.29 -7.15
N SER A 237 -5.11 9.20 -6.47
CA SER A 237 -4.98 8.53 -5.17
C SER A 237 -5.59 9.38 -4.06
N VAL A 238 -6.21 8.73 -3.07
CA VAL A 238 -6.83 9.39 -1.90
C VAL A 238 -6.50 8.63 -0.61
N THR A 239 -6.44 9.35 0.51
CA THR A 239 -6.36 8.71 1.84
C THR A 239 -7.74 8.22 2.20
N LEU A 240 -7.87 6.91 2.33
CA LEU A 240 -9.12 6.26 2.73
C LEU A 240 -9.22 6.25 4.26
N LEU A 241 -8.15 5.84 4.93
CA LEU A 241 -8.10 5.77 6.38
C LEU A 241 -6.92 6.63 6.88
N PRO A 242 -7.16 7.64 7.73
CA PRO A 242 -6.07 8.37 8.36
C PRO A 242 -5.29 7.45 9.30
N MET A 243 -4.06 7.84 9.62
CA MET A 243 -3.20 7.07 10.50
C MET A 243 -3.78 7.00 11.93
N GLY A 244 -3.91 5.80 12.47
CA GLY A 244 -4.48 5.57 13.80
C GLY A 244 -4.46 4.09 14.19
N VAL A 245 -4.78 3.78 15.45
CA VAL A 245 -5.03 2.39 15.87
C VAL A 245 -6.47 2.07 15.51
N HIS A 246 -6.69 1.03 14.70
CA HIS A 246 -8.00 0.68 14.17
C HIS A 246 -8.38 -0.72 14.60
N GLU A 247 -9.59 -0.88 15.14
CA GLU A 247 -10.18 -2.19 15.43
C GLU A 247 -10.85 -2.77 14.19
N GLU A 248 -10.93 -4.11 14.11
CA GLU A 248 -11.68 -4.81 13.07
C GLU A 248 -13.10 -4.27 12.89
N LYS A 249 -13.80 -3.97 13.99
CA LYS A 249 -15.16 -3.42 13.94
C LYS A 249 -15.21 -2.08 13.22
N GLN A 250 -14.22 -1.22 13.44
CA GLN A 250 -14.12 0.07 12.76
C GLN A 250 -13.91 -0.15 11.26
N ILE A 251 -12.95 -1.00 10.88
CA ILE A 251 -12.65 -1.31 9.46
C ILE A 251 -13.86 -1.95 8.74
N ARG A 252 -14.62 -2.81 9.43
CA ARG A 252 -15.84 -3.41 8.86
C ARG A 252 -17.01 -2.44 8.77
N ALA A 253 -17.22 -1.59 9.78
CA ALA A 253 -18.25 -0.56 9.75
C ALA A 253 -17.99 0.46 8.62
N CYS A 254 -16.73 0.76 8.41
CA CYS A 254 -16.15 1.47 7.29
C CYS A 254 -16.58 0.85 5.93
N ASN A 255 -16.43 -0.47 5.74
CA ASN A 255 -16.84 -1.16 4.50
C ASN A 255 -18.36 -1.10 4.24
N ASN A 256 -19.17 -1.12 5.31
CA ASN A 256 -20.64 -1.17 5.20
C ASN A 256 -21.31 0.21 5.03
N SER A 257 -20.61 1.31 5.33
CA SER A 257 -21.16 2.69 5.30
C SER A 257 -20.98 3.40 3.95
N VAL A 258 -20.52 2.67 2.94
CA VAL A 258 -20.14 3.15 1.61
C VAL A 258 -21.38 3.56 0.79
N ARG A 259 -21.54 4.86 0.56
CA ARG A 259 -22.55 5.42 -0.35
C ARG A 259 -21.96 5.63 -1.75
N PRO A 260 -22.73 5.44 -2.83
CA PRO A 260 -22.28 5.79 -4.18
C PRO A 260 -22.03 7.30 -4.28
N PHE A 261 -20.98 7.68 -5.01
CA PHE A 261 -20.75 9.08 -5.36
C PHE A 261 -22.02 9.69 -5.94
N PRO A 262 -22.40 10.94 -5.59
CA PRO A 262 -23.28 11.69 -6.45
C PRO A 262 -22.61 11.78 -7.83
N SER A 263 -23.33 11.37 -8.87
CA SER A 263 -22.85 11.49 -10.25
C SER A 263 -22.29 12.90 -10.50
N GLN A 264 -21.19 13.00 -11.25
CA GLN A 264 -20.52 14.26 -11.57
C GLN A 264 -21.42 15.31 -12.27
N ASN A 265 -22.67 14.96 -12.59
CA ASN A 265 -23.68 15.88 -13.11
C ASN A 265 -24.34 16.78 -12.03
N SER A 266 -23.91 16.72 -10.77
CA SER A 266 -24.49 17.51 -9.67
C SER A 266 -23.62 18.68 -9.17
N LEU A 267 -22.58 19.07 -9.91
CA LEU A 267 -21.97 20.40 -9.76
C LEU A 267 -22.91 21.46 -10.35
N VAL A 268 -24.01 21.71 -9.63
CA VAL A 268 -24.83 22.91 -9.81
C VAL A 268 -23.96 24.10 -9.42
N ASN A 269 -23.69 24.96 -10.38
CA ASN A 269 -23.06 26.27 -10.19
C ASN A 269 -23.67 26.99 -8.97
N PRO A 270 -22.92 27.29 -7.89
CA PRO A 270 -23.42 28.11 -6.79
C PRO A 270 -23.40 29.61 -7.16
N PHE A 271 -22.91 29.98 -8.33
CA PHE A 271 -22.94 31.36 -8.82
C PHE A 271 -24.21 31.58 -9.63
N GLY A 272 -25.25 31.98 -8.90
CA GLY A 272 -26.39 32.67 -9.47
C GLY A 272 -25.91 33.88 -10.28
N SER A 273 -26.45 33.99 -11.49
CA SER A 273 -26.36 35.13 -12.39
C SER A 273 -26.76 36.40 -11.64
N ARG A 274 -25.79 37.26 -11.32
CA ARG A 274 -26.09 38.68 -11.08
C ARG A 274 -26.17 39.36 -12.44
N GLU A 275 -27.39 39.42 -12.98
CA GLU A 275 -27.72 40.40 -14.01
C GLU A 275 -27.38 41.80 -13.49
N SER A 276 -26.61 42.51 -14.30
CA SER A 276 -26.31 43.92 -14.09
C SER A 276 -27.55 44.74 -14.44
N ALA A 277 -28.13 45.43 -13.47
CA ALA A 277 -29.06 46.52 -13.72
C ALA A 277 -28.28 47.81 -13.98
N LYS A 278 -28.69 48.53 -15.03
CA LYS A 278 -28.28 49.89 -15.39
C LYS A 278 -28.68 50.91 -14.33
#